data_AF-A0A7C6YP11-F1
#
_entry.id   AF-A0A7C6YP11-F1
#
_cell.length_a   1.000
_cell.length_b   1.000
_cell.length_c   1.000
_cell.angle_alpha   90.00
_cell.angle_beta   90.00
_cell.angle_gamma   90.00
#
_symmetry.space_group_name_H-M   'P 1'
#
loop_
_entity.id
_entity.type
_entity.pdbx_description
1 polymer ?
#
loop_
_entity_poly.entity_id
_entity_poly.type
_entity_poly.pdbx_seq_one_letter_code
_entity_poly.pdbx_strand_id
1 'polypeptide(L)'
;MAKIVFHRVSGSKKKDKSLDVDDKFISLQNRHEGAIIVKFKGPEEKIMEICQFFDDLDDMETVPVDIDDTGAVEHYFRGISPIRDDEEDGLPIKKFNVTLQLRKELI
;
A
#
# COMPACT_ATOMS: atom_id res chain seq x y z
N MET A 1 -6.82 -16.37 -4.53
CA MET A 1 -5.83 -15.37 -4.12
C MET A 1 -6.18 -14.13 -4.91
N ALA A 2 -6.72 -13.12 -4.24
CA ALA A 2 -6.96 -11.83 -4.85
C ALA A 2 -5.62 -11.13 -5.05
N LYS A 3 -5.45 -10.47 -6.20
CA LYS A 3 -4.23 -9.71 -6.50
C LYS A 3 -4.48 -8.23 -6.23
N ILE A 4 -3.63 -7.60 -5.42
CA ILE A 4 -3.72 -6.16 -5.18
C ILE A 4 -2.50 -5.49 -5.79
N VAL A 5 -2.74 -4.52 -6.69
CA VAL A 5 -1.72 -3.85 -7.46
C VAL A 5 -1.71 -2.36 -7.13
N PHE A 6 -0.55 -1.85 -6.73
CA PHE A 6 -0.33 -0.43 -6.51
C PHE A 6 0.47 0.14 -7.68
N HIS A 7 -0.02 1.21 -8.29
CA HIS A 7 0.63 1.88 -9.42
C HIS A 7 1.24 3.22 -8.99
N ARG A 8 2.29 3.67 -9.68
CA ARG A 8 2.82 5.04 -9.57
C ARG A 8 2.46 5.84 -10.83
N VAL A 9 1.91 7.04 -10.67
CA VAL A 9 1.41 7.85 -11.81
C VAL A 9 2.25 9.07 -12.18
N SER A 10 3.07 9.69 -11.30
CA SER A 10 3.75 10.93 -11.73
C SER A 10 4.93 11.43 -10.86
N GLY A 11 6.08 11.66 -11.50
CA GLY A 11 7.12 12.62 -11.08
C GLY A 11 8.57 12.13 -11.24
N SER A 12 8.81 10.85 -10.98
CA SER A 12 10.16 10.28 -10.83
C SER A 12 10.59 9.50 -12.06
N LYS A 13 11.90 9.46 -12.35
CA LYS A 13 12.57 8.87 -13.53
C LYS A 13 12.26 7.38 -13.83
N LYS A 14 11.33 6.75 -13.10
CA LYS A 14 10.89 5.36 -13.19
C LYS A 14 9.36 5.33 -13.35
N LYS A 15 8.84 5.84 -14.48
CA LYS A 15 7.46 5.56 -14.89
C LYS A 15 7.29 4.03 -15.01
N ASP A 16 6.10 3.53 -14.70
CA ASP A 16 5.67 2.13 -14.89
C ASP A 16 6.15 1.09 -13.85
N LYS A 17 6.47 1.49 -12.62
CA LYS A 17 6.59 0.52 -11.52
C LYS A 17 5.22 0.26 -10.88
N SER A 18 4.76 -0.98 -10.98
CA SER A 18 3.69 -1.53 -10.16
C SER A 18 4.25 -2.38 -9.02
N LEU A 19 3.55 -2.40 -7.89
CA LEU A 19 3.81 -3.32 -6.80
C LEU A 19 2.65 -4.31 -6.72
N ASP A 20 2.95 -5.57 -7.02
CA ASP A 20 2.01 -6.67 -6.89
C ASP A 20 2.12 -7.25 -5.48
N VAL A 21 1.02 -7.21 -4.72
CA VAL A 21 0.95 -7.77 -3.37
C VAL A 21 -0.09 -8.87 -3.31
N ASP A 22 0.34 -10.02 -2.78
CA ASP A 22 -0.50 -11.18 -2.50
C ASP A 22 -1.41 -10.89 -1.30
N ASP A 23 -2.70 -11.25 -1.40
CA ASP A 23 -3.71 -11.00 -0.37
C ASP A 23 -3.31 -11.50 1.03
N LYS A 24 -2.47 -12.53 1.14
CA LYS A 24 -1.99 -13.03 2.43
C LYS A 24 -1.13 -12.03 3.22
N PHE A 25 -0.51 -11.07 2.54
CA PHE A 25 0.39 -10.09 3.16
C PHE A 25 -0.27 -8.72 3.41
N ILE A 26 -1.54 -8.56 3.04
CA ILE A 26 -2.21 -7.26 3.01
C ILE A 26 -3.61 -7.36 3.63
N SER A 27 -3.99 -6.33 4.38
CA SER A 27 -5.33 -6.15 4.90
C SER A 27 -5.75 -4.69 4.75
N LEU A 28 -6.95 -4.47 4.22
CA LEU A 28 -7.50 -3.13 4.04
C LEU A 28 -8.44 -2.79 5.20
N GLN A 29 -8.18 -1.67 5.86
CA GLN A 29 -9.06 -1.10 6.86
C GLN A 29 -9.59 0.24 6.39
N ASN A 30 -10.87 0.28 6.00
CA ASN A 30 -11.57 1.52 5.75
C ASN A 30 -11.71 2.33 7.04
N ARG A 31 -11.40 3.62 6.97
CA ARG A 31 -11.75 4.60 8.00
C ARG A 31 -12.94 5.42 7.52
N HIS A 32 -13.67 5.97 8.48
CA HIS A 32 -14.66 6.99 8.19
C HIS A 32 -13.98 8.16 7.45
N GLU A 33 -14.69 8.79 6.51
CA GLU A 33 -14.22 9.92 5.67
C GLU A 33 -13.39 9.59 4.42
N GLY A 34 -13.26 8.32 4.04
CA GLY A 34 -12.62 7.93 2.78
C GLY A 34 -11.10 7.79 2.87
N ALA A 35 -10.55 7.78 4.08
CA ALA A 35 -9.20 7.27 4.32
C ALA A 35 -9.22 5.73 4.38
N ILE A 36 -8.22 5.08 3.80
CA ILE A 36 -7.97 3.65 3.93
C ILE A 36 -6.60 3.45 4.58
N ILE A 37 -6.53 2.50 5.50
CA ILE A 37 -5.27 2.03 6.07
C ILE A 37 -4.99 0.68 5.45
N VAL A 38 -3.93 0.62 4.65
CA VAL A 38 -3.40 -0.62 4.10
C VAL A 38 -2.40 -1.18 5.10
N LYS A 39 -2.71 -2.33 5.69
CA LYS A 39 -1.84 -3.00 6.65
C LYS A 39 -1.07 -4.09 5.94
N PHE A 40 0.25 -4.06 6.06
CA PHE A 40 1.12 -5.08 5.54
C PHE A 40 1.70 -5.90 6.69
N LYS A 41 1.72 -7.23 6.53
CA LYS A 41 2.36 -8.15 7.48
C LYS A 41 2.96 -9.35 6.75
N GLY A 42 4.10 -9.85 7.20
CA GLY A 42 4.75 -11.01 6.58
C GLY A 42 6.26 -11.07 6.81
N PRO A 43 6.97 -11.93 6.05
CA PRO A 43 8.41 -12.08 6.15
C PRO A 43 9.14 -10.76 5.90
N GLU A 44 10.25 -10.54 6.61
CA GLU A 44 11.02 -9.30 6.55
C GLU A 44 11.38 -8.87 5.13
N GLU A 45 11.94 -9.78 4.33
CA GLU A 45 12.35 -9.49 2.95
C GLU A 45 11.19 -8.90 2.11
N LYS A 46 9.99 -9.48 2.25
CA LYS A 46 8.80 -9.01 1.52
C LYS A 46 8.28 -7.70 2.05
N ILE A 47 8.27 -7.53 3.36
CA ILE A 47 7.76 -6.31 3.97
C ILE A 47 8.68 -5.12 3.72
N MET A 48 9.99 -5.33 3.68
CA MET A 48 10.94 -4.28 3.29
C MET A 48 10.80 -3.90 1.82
N GLU A 49 10.59 -4.85 0.90
CA GLU A 49 10.34 -4.58 -0.52
C GLU A 49 9.12 -3.68 -0.71
N ILE A 50 8.01 -4.01 -0.04
CA ILE A 50 6.78 -3.22 -0.06
C ILE A 50 7.03 -1.85 0.59
N CYS A 51 7.71 -1.79 1.74
CA CYS A 51 7.99 -0.53 2.42
C CYS A 51 8.81 0.42 1.55
N GLN A 52 9.87 -0.06 0.90
CA GLN A 52 10.69 0.75 -0.02
C GLN A 52 9.88 1.31 -1.18
N PHE A 53 8.87 0.57 -1.66
CA PHE A 53 7.99 1.09 -2.70
C PHE A 53 7.20 2.32 -2.23
N PHE A 54 6.73 2.36 -0.99
CA PHE A 54 5.96 3.49 -0.47
C PHE A 54 6.83 4.61 0.12
N ASP A 55 8.02 4.28 0.62
CA ASP A 55 9.00 5.26 1.14
C ASP A 55 9.56 6.16 0.03
N ASP A 56 9.58 5.64 -1.19
CA ASP A 56 9.92 6.35 -2.42
C ASP A 56 8.84 7.36 -2.89
N LEU A 57 7.66 7.41 -2.25
CA LEU A 57 6.54 8.27 -2.65
C LEU A 57 6.53 9.57 -1.83
N ASP A 58 6.25 10.68 -2.50
CA ASP A 58 6.06 11.96 -1.83
C ASP A 58 4.64 12.06 -1.23
N ASP A 59 4.48 12.85 -0.15
CA ASP A 59 3.16 13.14 0.41
C ASP A 59 2.24 13.76 -0.67
N MET A 60 0.98 13.33 -0.68
CA MET A 60 -0.02 13.66 -1.69
C MET A 60 0.28 13.14 -3.12
N GLU A 61 1.29 12.29 -3.31
CA GLU A 61 1.48 11.58 -4.57
C GLU A 61 0.27 10.67 -4.85
N THR A 62 -0.15 10.60 -6.11
CA THR A 62 -1.29 9.77 -6.50
C THR A 62 -0.84 8.31 -6.66
N VAL A 63 -1.57 7.40 -6.03
CA VAL A 63 -1.37 5.96 -6.03
C VAL A 63 -2.68 5.28 -6.45
N PRO A 64 -2.82 4.90 -7.73
CA PRO A 64 -3.90 4.06 -8.18
C PRO A 64 -3.76 2.67 -7.56
N VAL A 65 -4.86 2.17 -7.01
CA VAL A 65 -4.94 0.84 -6.42
C VAL A 65 -5.94 0.03 -7.22
N ASP A 66 -5.47 -1.07 -7.81
CA ASP A 66 -6.32 -2.06 -8.47
C ASP A 66 -6.43 -3.29 -7.59
N ILE A 67 -7.66 -3.75 -7.36
CA ILE A 67 -7.95 -4.94 -6.56
C ILE A 67 -8.66 -5.92 -7.48
N ASP A 68 -8.00 -7.04 -7.77
CA ASP A 68 -8.55 -8.15 -8.54
C ASP A 68 -9.04 -7.77 -9.95
N ASP A 69 -8.37 -6.81 -10.60
CA ASP A 69 -8.69 -6.32 -11.96
C ASP A 69 -10.12 -5.75 -12.05
N THR A 70 -10.59 -5.16 -10.94
CA THR A 70 -11.90 -4.47 -10.89
C THR A 70 -11.81 -3.02 -11.35
N GLY A 71 -10.60 -2.55 -11.63
CA GLY A 71 -10.28 -1.20 -12.09
C GLY A 71 -9.55 -0.40 -11.01
N ALA A 72 -8.55 0.36 -11.45
CA ALA A 72 -7.73 1.16 -10.57
C ALA A 72 -8.49 2.37 -9.99
N VAL A 73 -8.51 2.49 -8.67
CA VAL A 73 -9.07 3.62 -7.95
C VAL A 73 -7.95 4.53 -7.47
N GLU A 74 -8.03 5.82 -7.80
CA GLU A 74 -7.00 6.80 -7.41
C GLU A 74 -7.10 7.19 -5.94
N HIS A 75 -5.96 7.07 -5.25
CA HIS A 75 -5.81 7.54 -3.88
C HIS A 75 -4.61 8.50 -3.79
N TYR A 76 -4.64 9.39 -2.81
CA TYR A 76 -3.48 10.16 -2.38
C TYR A 76 -2.72 9.39 -1.30
N PHE A 77 -1.42 9.25 -1.48
CA PHE A 77 -0.52 8.79 -0.43
C PHE A 77 -0.45 9.82 0.70
N ARG A 78 -0.52 9.36 1.94
CA ARG A 78 -0.48 10.19 3.16
C ARG A 78 0.62 9.77 4.13
N GLY A 79 1.51 8.87 3.71
CA GLY A 79 2.63 8.39 4.52
C GLY A 79 2.52 6.93 4.97
N ILE A 80 3.63 6.46 5.51
CA ILE A 80 3.81 5.12 6.08
C ILE A 80 3.99 5.19 7.60
N SER A 81 3.56 4.16 8.32
CA SER A 81 3.90 3.99 9.73
C SER A 81 5.28 3.33 9.88
N PRO A 82 5.98 3.50 11.02
CA PRO A 82 7.20 2.76 11.31
C PRO A 82 6.98 1.24 11.20
N ILE A 83 7.97 0.52 10.67
CA ILE A 83 8.01 -0.94 10.68
C ILE A 83 8.12 -1.42 12.14
N ARG A 84 7.37 -2.46 12.48
CA ARG A 84 7.42 -3.12 13.78
C ARG A 84 7.68 -4.60 13.62
N ASP A 85 8.39 -5.16 14.58
CA ASP A 85 8.49 -6.60 14.78
C ASP A 85 7.17 -7.16 15.31
N ASP A 86 6.84 -8.36 14.85
CA ASP A 86 5.70 -9.14 15.32
C ASP A 86 6.00 -10.65 15.17
N GLU A 87 5.10 -11.48 15.66
CA GLU A 87 5.22 -12.93 15.56
C GLU A 87 3.90 -13.53 15.05
N GLU A 88 3.99 -14.41 14.06
CA GLU A 88 2.84 -15.17 13.54
C GLU A 88 3.22 -16.64 13.52
N ASP A 89 2.46 -17.47 14.23
CA ASP A 89 2.70 -18.92 14.37
C ASP A 89 4.13 -19.28 14.83
N GLY A 90 4.74 -18.45 15.69
CA GLY A 90 6.10 -18.66 16.19
C GLY A 90 7.21 -18.22 15.23
N LEU A 91 6.85 -17.61 14.10
CA LEU A 91 7.80 -17.09 13.11
C LEU A 91 7.90 -15.56 13.20
N PRO A 92 9.12 -15.00 13.15
CA PRO A 92 9.31 -13.56 13.16
C PRO A 92 8.77 -12.97 11.86
N ILE A 93 7.90 -11.98 11.99
CA ILE A 93 7.34 -11.22 10.88
C ILE A 93 7.51 -9.72 11.14
N LYS A 94 7.40 -8.94 10.08
CA LYS A 94 7.35 -7.49 10.15
C LYS A 94 5.96 -7.02 9.80
N LYS A 95 5.56 -5.88 10.36
CA LYS A 95 4.33 -5.19 9.98
C LYS A 95 4.51 -3.69 9.89
N PHE A 96 3.79 -3.07 8.96
CA PHE A 96 3.67 -1.63 8.85
C PHE A 96 2.36 -1.28 8.14
N ASN A 97 1.99 -0.01 8.17
CA ASN A 97 0.77 0.48 7.56
C ASN A 97 1.09 1.59 6.58
N VAL A 98 0.30 1.68 5.51
CA VAL A 98 0.25 2.81 4.59
C VAL A 98 -1.10 3.48 4.74
N THR A 99 -1.09 4.80 4.80
CA THR A 99 -2.33 5.59 4.79
C THR A 99 -2.56 6.11 3.38
N LEU A 100 -3.69 5.75 2.78
CA LEU A 100 -4.13 6.34 1.52
C LEU A 100 -5.46 7.06 1.73
N GLN A 101 -5.65 8.18 1.04
CA GLN A 101 -6.89 8.96 1.07
C GLN A 101 -7.55 8.85 -0.30
N LEU A 102 -8.81 8.43 -0.34
CA LEU A 102 -9.58 8.41 -1.59
C LEU A 102 -9.58 9.81 -2.22
N ARG A 103 -9.20 9.88 -3.49
CA ARG A 103 -9.33 11.09 -4.29
C ARG A 103 -10.81 11.27 -4.63
N LYS A 104 -11.56 11.97 -3.77
CA LYS A 104 -12.91 12.41 -4.12
C LYS A 104 -12.81 13.55 -5.10
N GLU A 105 -13.37 13.39 -6.29
CA GLU A 105 -13.75 14.54 -7.10
C GLU A 105 -14.80 15.32 -6.30
N LEU A 106 -14.52 16.60 -6.03
CA LEU A 106 -15.54 17.53 -5.57
C LEU A 106 -16.52 17.71 -6.73
N ILE A 107 -17.66 17.01 -6.67
CA ILE A 107 -18.83 17.27 -7.52
C ILE A 107 -19.61 18.43 -6.91
#